data_AF-C6X589-F1
#
_entry.id   AF-C6X589-F1
#
_cell.length_a   1.000
_cell.length_b   1.000
_cell.length_c   1.000
_cell.angle_alpha   90.00
_cell.angle_beta   90.00
_cell.angle_gamma   90.00
#
_symmetry.space_group_name_H-M   'P 1'
#
loop_
_entity.id
_entity.type
_entity.pdbx_description
1 polymer ?
#
loop_
_entity_poly.entity_id
_entity_poly.type
_entity_poly.pdbx_seq_one_letter_code
_entity_poly.pdbx_strand_id
1 'polypeptide(L)'
;MKTELEQCLRLRFTEIYPYGLMAHESDDECTVYRLLRHFGSYCSSHLEAQQTAEIMTVVNELYHSKDLFCQNAIENEFLAVVAEHLRPADLMTHLNRIPAPLQIVYIKVLLEILKHQKTA
;
A
#
# COMPACT_ATOMS: atom_id res chain seq x y z
N MET A 1 -11.82 13.16 -1.18
CA MET A 1 -11.52 11.72 -1.00
C MET A 1 -10.43 11.20 -1.94
N LYS A 2 -10.62 11.04 -3.26
CA LYS A 2 -9.51 10.60 -4.17
C LYS A 2 -8.27 11.51 -4.09
N THR A 3 -8.52 12.82 -4.15
CA THR A 3 -7.52 13.87 -3.95
C THR A 3 -6.95 13.93 -2.54
N GLU A 4 -7.67 13.45 -1.51
CA GLU A 4 -7.16 13.48 -0.13
C GLU A 4 -6.14 12.39 0.13
N LEU A 5 -6.30 11.20 -0.47
CA LEU A 5 -5.30 10.14 -0.38
C LEU A 5 -4.01 10.55 -1.10
N GLU A 6 -4.11 11.07 -2.32
CA GLU A 6 -2.96 11.58 -3.06
C GLU A 6 -2.28 12.73 -2.30
N GLN A 7 -3.04 13.74 -1.86
CA GLN A 7 -2.49 14.87 -1.12
C GLN A 7 -1.86 14.43 0.20
N CYS A 8 -2.48 13.50 0.94
CA CYS A 8 -1.95 13.01 2.21
C CYS A 8 -0.59 12.34 2.02
N LEU A 9 -0.49 11.40 1.07
CA LEU A 9 0.76 10.71 0.78
C LEU A 9 1.83 11.66 0.21
N ARG A 10 1.43 12.58 -0.68
CA ARG A 10 2.34 13.57 -1.28
C ARG A 10 2.92 14.53 -0.26
N LEU A 11 2.07 15.09 0.61
CA LEU A 11 2.50 16.11 1.58
C LEU A 11 3.26 15.51 2.76
N ARG A 12 2.96 14.27 3.16
CA ARG A 12 3.62 13.62 4.30
C ARG A 12 4.94 12.94 3.93
N PHE A 13 5.11 12.52 2.68
CA PHE A 13 6.28 11.73 2.23
C PHE A 13 6.89 12.30 0.94
N THR A 14 7.22 13.59 0.97
CA THR A 14 7.71 14.35 -0.19
C THR A 14 8.98 13.77 -0.81
N GLU A 15 9.83 13.12 -0.01
CA GLU A 15 11.11 12.52 -0.38
C GLU A 15 10.96 11.15 -1.06
N ILE A 16 9.82 10.49 -0.86
CA ILE A 16 9.47 9.21 -1.48
C ILE A 16 8.56 9.44 -2.69
N TYR A 17 7.89 10.59 -2.76
CA TYR A 17 6.94 10.91 -3.79
C TYR A 17 7.58 10.88 -5.19
N PRO A 18 7.02 10.14 -6.16
CA PRO A 18 7.66 9.93 -7.44
C PRO A 18 7.29 11.04 -8.43
N TYR A 19 7.83 12.26 -8.24
CA TYR A 19 7.50 13.45 -9.04
C TYR A 19 7.54 13.21 -10.57
N GLY A 20 8.47 12.37 -11.05
CA GLY A 20 8.59 12.04 -12.47
C GLY A 20 7.57 11.02 -13.00
N LEU A 21 6.99 10.16 -12.14
CA LEU A 21 5.96 9.18 -12.55
C LEU A 21 4.56 9.82 -12.72
N MET A 22 4.35 10.99 -12.12
CA MET A 22 3.04 11.66 -12.06
C MET A 22 2.88 12.77 -13.11
N ALA A 23 3.85 12.94 -14.02
CA ALA A 23 3.90 14.02 -15.00
C ALA A 23 3.02 13.81 -16.25
N HIS A 24 2.35 12.66 -16.37
CA HIS A 24 1.43 12.40 -17.48
C HIS A 24 -0.01 12.66 -17.04
N GLU A 25 -0.71 13.52 -17.78
CA GLU A 25 -2.16 13.75 -17.64
C GLU A 25 -2.92 12.43 -17.81
N SER A 26 -3.12 11.72 -16.71
CA SER A 26 -4.02 10.58 -16.61
C SER A 26 -5.09 10.88 -15.58
N ASP A 27 -6.26 10.26 -15.76
CA ASP A 27 -7.37 10.30 -14.82
C ASP A 27 -6.90 10.09 -13.36
N ASP A 28 -7.53 10.80 -12.43
CA ASP A 28 -7.14 10.89 -11.01
C ASP A 28 -7.03 9.51 -10.35
N GLU A 29 -7.86 8.55 -10.78
CA GLU A 29 -7.80 7.16 -10.29
C GLU A 29 -6.49 6.47 -10.65
N CYS A 30 -6.01 6.66 -11.88
CA CYS A 30 -4.78 6.05 -12.35
C CYS A 30 -3.56 6.58 -11.59
N THR A 31 -3.57 7.87 -11.25
CA THR A 31 -2.54 8.53 -10.43
C THR A 31 -2.52 7.95 -9.02
N VAL A 32 -3.68 7.81 -8.37
CA VAL A 32 -3.78 7.21 -7.02
C VAL A 32 -3.25 5.77 -7.01
N TYR A 33 -3.60 4.96 -8.01
CA TYR A 33 -3.22 3.56 -8.06
C TYR A 33 -1.70 3.42 -8.23
N ARG A 34 -1.11 4.19 -9.17
CA ARG A 34 0.35 4.24 -9.34
C ARG A 34 1.06 4.69 -8.08
N LEU A 35 0.50 5.67 -7.37
CA LEU A 35 1.08 6.19 -6.13
C LEU A 35 1.10 5.11 -5.04
N LEU A 36 -0.03 4.45 -4.81
CA LEU A 36 -0.15 3.36 -3.84
C LEU A 36 0.80 2.21 -4.17
N ARG A 37 0.91 1.84 -5.44
CA ARG A 37 1.85 0.82 -5.92
C ARG A 37 3.31 1.18 -5.67
N HIS A 38 3.67 2.45 -5.89
CA HIS A 38 5.00 2.97 -5.59
C HIS A 38 5.32 2.89 -4.10
N PHE A 39 4.40 3.37 -3.24
CA PHE A 39 4.58 3.29 -1.78
C PHE A 39 4.60 1.85 -1.26
N GLY A 40 3.77 0.96 -1.82
CA GLY A 40 3.80 -0.46 -1.50
C GLY A 40 5.17 -1.08 -1.82
N SER A 41 5.71 -0.78 -3.00
CA SER A 41 7.04 -1.25 -3.42
C SER A 41 8.16 -0.71 -2.53
N TYR A 42 8.08 0.58 -2.16
CA TYR A 42 9.02 1.18 -1.22
C TYR A 42 9.00 0.47 0.14
N CYS A 43 7.80 0.26 0.71
CA CYS A 43 7.64 -0.41 1.99
C CYS A 43 8.11 -1.86 1.97
N SER A 44 7.89 -2.60 0.89
CA SER A 44 8.43 -3.96 0.73
C SER A 44 9.95 -4.00 0.74
N SER A 45 10.58 -3.01 0.11
CA SER A 45 12.05 -2.95 0.00
C SER A 45 12.72 -2.41 1.27
N HIS A 46 11.98 -1.69 2.11
CA HIS A 46 12.50 -0.99 3.29
C HIS A 46 11.68 -1.29 4.55
N LEU A 47 11.24 -2.54 4.74
CA LEU A 47 10.29 -2.93 5.79
C LEU A 47 10.69 -2.50 7.22
N GLU A 48 11.99 -2.42 7.50
CA GLU A 48 12.53 -2.01 8.80
C GLU A 48 12.73 -0.49 8.96
N ALA A 49 12.56 0.29 7.89
CA ALA A 49 12.73 1.73 7.92
C ALA A 49 11.61 2.41 8.72
N GLN A 50 11.97 3.48 9.44
CA GLN A 50 11.01 4.28 10.19
C GLN A 50 9.93 4.86 9.26
N GLN A 51 10.32 5.30 8.07
CA GLN A 51 9.40 5.83 7.07
C GLN A 51 8.33 4.81 6.68
N THR A 52 8.68 3.52 6.60
CA THR A 52 7.69 2.46 6.30
C THR A 52 6.65 2.33 7.41
N ALA A 53 7.05 2.44 8.68
CA ALA A 53 6.09 2.43 9.79
C ALA A 53 5.14 3.64 9.74
N GLU A 54 5.66 4.81 9.37
CA GLU A 54 4.87 6.03 9.21
C GLU A 54 3.89 5.91 8.02
N ILE A 55 4.35 5.44 6.86
CA ILE A 55 3.50 5.18 5.69
C ILE A 55 2.39 4.19 6.04
N MET A 56 2.71 3.08 6.71
CA MET A 56 1.73 2.08 7.13
C MET A 56 0.68 2.65 8.08
N THR A 57 1.08 3.57 8.96
CA THR A 57 0.16 4.27 9.87
C THR A 57 -0.82 5.14 9.08
N VAL A 58 -0.31 5.92 8.11
CA VAL A 58 -1.15 6.76 7.24
C VAL A 58 -2.10 5.91 6.39
N VAL A 59 -1.62 4.83 5.80
CA VAL A 59 -2.45 3.89 5.03
C VAL A 59 -3.53 3.29 5.91
N ASN A 60 -3.21 2.93 7.15
CA ASN A 60 -4.20 2.43 8.12
C ASN A 60 -5.26 3.49 8.44
N GLU A 61 -4.88 4.75 8.68
CA GLU A 61 -5.84 5.85 8.88
C GLU A 61 -6.78 6.01 7.68
N LEU A 62 -6.22 6.03 6.46
CA LEU A 62 -6.97 6.18 5.22
C LEU A 62 -7.91 5.00 4.97
N TYR A 63 -7.48 3.77 5.22
CA TYR A 63 -8.32 2.58 5.07
C TYR A 63 -9.54 2.60 6.00
N HIS A 64 -9.37 3.14 7.21
CA HIS A 64 -10.44 3.22 8.20
C HIS A 64 -11.35 4.44 8.05
N SER A 65 -11.09 5.33 7.08
CA SER A 65 -12.01 6.42 6.70
C SER A 65 -13.35 5.93 6.13
N LYS A 66 -13.47 4.62 5.85
CA LYS A 66 -14.65 3.94 5.27
C LYS A 66 -15.02 4.41 3.86
N ASP A 67 -14.09 5.02 3.15
CA ASP A 67 -14.22 5.21 1.71
C ASP A 67 -14.00 3.90 0.96
N LEU A 68 -15.01 3.42 0.25
CA LEU A 68 -14.92 2.18 -0.53
C LEU A 68 -13.84 2.28 -1.62
N PHE A 69 -13.67 3.45 -2.23
CA PHE A 69 -12.63 3.64 -3.24
C PHE A 69 -11.23 3.50 -2.60
N CYS A 70 -10.93 4.23 -1.53
CA CYS A 70 -9.64 4.13 -0.84
C CYS A 70 -9.39 2.71 -0.32
N GLN A 71 -10.39 2.04 0.24
CA GLN A 71 -10.23 0.66 0.74
C GLN A 71 -9.84 -0.29 -0.39
N ASN A 72 -10.57 -0.26 -1.50
CA ASN A 72 -10.27 -1.11 -2.66
C ASN A 72 -8.90 -0.77 -3.26
N ALA A 73 -8.58 0.51 -3.41
CA ALA A 73 -7.30 0.93 -3.96
C ALA A 73 -6.12 0.51 -3.06
N ILE A 74 -6.25 0.65 -1.73
CA ILE A 74 -5.23 0.23 -0.77
C ILE A 74 -5.04 -1.28 -0.81
N GLU A 75 -6.12 -2.07 -0.84
CA GLU A 75 -6.04 -3.52 -0.94
C GLU A 75 -5.32 -3.96 -2.22
N ASN A 76 -5.75 -3.44 -3.37
CA ASN A 76 -5.31 -3.89 -4.68
C ASN A 76 -3.93 -3.35 -5.09
N GLU A 77 -3.58 -2.13 -4.70
CA GLU A 77 -2.37 -1.47 -5.22
C GLU A 77 -1.29 -1.29 -4.16
N PHE A 78 -1.63 -1.25 -2.87
CA PHE A 78 -0.63 -1.14 -1.80
C PHE A 78 -0.38 -2.48 -1.12
N LEU A 79 -1.40 -3.07 -0.48
CA LEU A 79 -1.26 -4.32 0.28
C LEU A 79 -0.92 -5.50 -0.61
N ALA A 80 -1.49 -5.55 -1.82
CA ALA A 80 -1.16 -6.59 -2.78
C ALA A 80 0.33 -6.58 -3.14
N VAL A 81 0.89 -5.40 -3.44
CA VAL A 81 2.31 -5.23 -3.73
C VAL A 81 3.19 -5.62 -2.53
N VAL A 82 2.77 -5.27 -1.32
CA VAL A 82 3.47 -5.69 -0.09
C VAL A 82 3.46 -7.22 0.06
N ALA A 83 2.33 -7.87 -0.22
CA ALA A 83 2.18 -9.31 -0.14
C ALA A 83 2.91 -10.06 -1.28
N GLU A 84 2.97 -9.51 -2.50
CA GLU A 84 3.70 -10.10 -3.63
C GLU A 84 5.20 -10.22 -3.37
N HIS A 85 5.77 -9.29 -2.59
CA HIS A 85 7.18 -9.30 -2.21
C HIS A 85 7.45 -10.11 -0.94
N LEU A 86 6.43 -10.74 -0.35
CA LEU A 86 6.60 -11.58 0.83
C LEU A 86 7.37 -12.85 0.49
N ARG A 87 8.48 -13.08 1.20
CA ARG A 87 9.09 -14.41 1.27
C ARG A 87 8.44 -15.21 2.40
N PRO A 88 8.19 -16.53 2.25
CA PRO A 88 7.51 -17.32 3.28
C PRO A 88 8.12 -17.22 4.69
N ALA A 89 9.45 -17.04 4.78
CA ALA A 89 10.16 -16.89 6.05
C ALA A 89 9.86 -15.55 6.78
N ASP A 90 9.36 -14.54 6.07
CA ASP A 90 9.22 -13.17 6.57
C ASP A 90 7.79 -12.82 7.01
N LEU A 91 6.85 -13.77 6.98
CA LEU A 91 5.44 -13.52 7.28
C LEU A 91 5.25 -12.86 8.64
N MET A 92 5.90 -13.38 9.68
CA MET A 92 5.81 -12.81 11.02
C MET A 92 6.40 -11.40 11.09
N THR A 93 7.48 -11.14 10.35
CA THR A 93 8.08 -9.80 10.25
C THR A 93 7.09 -8.81 9.62
N HIS A 94 6.42 -9.19 8.53
CA HIS A 94 5.40 -8.35 7.90
C HIS A 94 4.24 -8.08 8.86
N LEU A 95 3.69 -9.12 9.50
CA LEU A 95 2.57 -8.98 10.43
C LEU A 95 2.91 -8.07 11.62
N ASN A 96 4.12 -8.18 12.18
CA ASN A 96 4.56 -7.32 13.28
C ASN A 96 4.74 -5.85 12.87
N ARG A 97 4.93 -5.56 11.58
CA ARG A 97 5.11 -4.20 11.06
C ARG A 97 3.83 -3.57 10.55
N ILE A 98 2.87 -4.39 10.12
CA ILE A 98 1.56 -3.91 9.69
C ILE A 98 0.72 -3.55 10.93
N PRO A 99 0.09 -2.37 10.96
CA PRO A 99 -0.79 -1.96 12.05
C PRO A 99 -1.85 -3.01 12.33
N ALA A 100 -2.06 -3.35 13.61
CA ALA A 100 -2.98 -4.41 14.02
C ALA A 100 -4.37 -4.36 13.37
N PRO A 101 -5.02 -3.19 13.19
CA PRO A 101 -6.31 -3.12 12.51
C PRO A 101 -6.27 -3.54 11.02
N LEU A 102 -5.12 -3.38 10.38
CA LEU A 102 -4.92 -3.69 8.95
C LEU A 102 -4.42 -5.12 8.72
N GLN A 103 -3.95 -5.82 9.75
CA GLN A 103 -3.39 -7.18 9.62
C GLN A 103 -4.38 -8.19 9.03
N ILE A 104 -5.65 -8.15 9.46
CA ILE A 104 -6.68 -9.05 8.94
C ILE A 104 -6.88 -8.83 7.44
N VAL A 105 -6.90 -7.57 7.01
CA VAL A 105 -7.04 -7.19 5.61
C VAL A 105 -5.82 -7.63 4.80
N TYR A 106 -4.62 -7.41 5.34
CA TYR A 106 -3.39 -7.88 4.70
C TYR A 106 -3.36 -9.40 4.52
N ILE A 107 -3.76 -10.17 5.54
CA ILE A 107 -3.85 -11.64 5.44
C ILE A 107 -4.86 -12.05 4.37
N LYS A 108 -6.01 -11.37 4.29
CA LYS A 108 -7.01 -11.60 3.22
C LYS A 108 -6.38 -11.43 1.84
N VAL A 109 -5.72 -10.29 1.59
CA VAL A 109 -5.06 -9.98 0.32
C VAL A 109 -3.95 -10.99 0.00
N LEU A 110 -3.14 -11.38 0.99
CA LEU A 110 -2.10 -12.39 0.84
C LEU A 110 -2.68 -13.74 0.41
N LEU A 111 -3.76 -14.20 1.04
CA LEU A 111 -4.42 -15.45 0.67
C LEU A 111 -5.01 -15.40 -0.74
N GLU A 112 -5.56 -14.26 -1.15
CA GLU A 112 -6.05 -14.04 -2.51
C GLU A 112 -4.92 -14.16 -3.53
N ILE A 113 -3.77 -13.52 -3.31
CA ILE A 113 -2.60 -13.62 -4.19
C ILE A 113 -2.12 -15.07 -4.30
N LEU A 114 -1.93 -15.76 -3.16
CA LEU A 114 -1.44 -17.14 -3.13
C LEU A 114 -2.41 -18.11 -3.82
N LYS A 115 -3.72 -17.85 -3.76
CA LYS A 115 -4.72 -18.63 -4.50
C LYS A 115 -4.52 -18.51 -6.00
N HIS A 116 -4.30 -17.31 -6.52
CA HIS A 116 -4.12 -17.08 -7.96
C HIS A 116 -2.79 -17.63 -8.49
N GLN A 117 -1.74 -17.64 -7.67
CA GLN A 117 -0.44 -18.22 -8.03
C GLN A 117 -0.46 -19.75 -8.18
N LYS A 118 -1.35 -20.47 -7.49
CA LYS A 118 -1.49 -21.94 -7.62
C LYS A 118 -2.23 -22.40 -8.88
N THR A 119 -2.88 -21.48 -9.58
CA THR A 119 -3.71 -21.75 -10.78
C THR A 119 -3.03 -21.36 -12.09
N ALA A 120 -1.81 -20.80 -12.04
CA ALA A 120 -0.99 -20.45 -13.19
C ALA A 120 0.14 -21.49 -13.39
#